data_AF-A0A397ERM1-F1
#
_entry.id   AF-A0A397ERM1-F1
#
_cell.length_a   1.000
_cell.length_b   1.000
_cell.length_c   1.000
_cell.angle_alpha   90.00
_cell.angle_beta   90.00
_cell.angle_gamma   90.00
#
_symmetry.space_group_name_H-M   'P 1'
#
loop_
_entity.id
_entity.type
_entity.pdbx_description
1 polymer ?
#
loop_
_entity_poly.entity_id
_entity_poly.type
_entity_poly.pdbx_seq_one_letter_code
_entity_poly.pdbx_strand_id
1 'polypeptide(L)'
;FGPYAPHATMYVPIFAASTDVPPSASQGSLRHFNKSALFWSNLAVGNYASTWYKFARPVVAAAQQVVEADALAALQTVYDGAHSVLASQGDVADFLTRASHTFADKGLAASHSLFDALVTRFHDGSIVSDLTEASFTVASMGYPQSWLDRVGYYDDNITTSQSTDENCNVYLSGSIVGSFCVLVVLALAGGFHLGQRANRMGKTKRGYAYIQ
;
A
#
# COMPACT_ATOMS: atom_id res chain seq x y z
N PHE A 1 -16.83 15.33 -13.80
CA PHE A 1 -17.37 14.19 -13.04
C PHE A 1 -16.27 13.63 -12.15
N GLY A 2 -16.57 13.28 -10.90
CA GLY A 2 -15.62 12.70 -9.94
C GLY A 2 -16.37 11.74 -9.01
N PRO A 3 -16.20 10.41 -9.15
CA PRO A 3 -17.09 9.44 -8.50
C PRO A 3 -16.77 9.19 -7.02
N TYR A 4 -15.59 9.59 -6.52
CA TYR A 4 -15.19 9.44 -5.13
C TYR A 4 -15.29 10.77 -4.35
N ALA A 5 -14.78 10.82 -3.12
CA ALA A 5 -14.77 12.01 -2.29
C ALA A 5 -13.90 13.14 -2.90
N PRO A 6 -14.31 14.41 -2.74
CA PRO A 6 -13.71 15.56 -3.43
C PRO A 6 -12.23 15.81 -3.08
N HIS A 7 -11.78 15.34 -1.92
CA HIS A 7 -10.40 15.54 -1.46
C HIS A 7 -9.37 14.59 -2.10
N ALA A 8 -9.84 13.58 -2.85
CA ALA A 8 -8.98 12.56 -3.46
C ALA A 8 -9.59 11.97 -4.74
N THR A 9 -10.49 12.70 -5.41
CA THR A 9 -11.02 12.31 -6.71
C THR A 9 -10.39 13.14 -7.81
N MET A 10 -10.02 12.50 -8.91
CA MET A 10 -9.68 13.20 -10.15
C MET A 10 -10.97 13.59 -10.88
N TYR A 11 -11.17 14.88 -11.14
CA TYR A 11 -12.32 15.33 -11.92
C TYR A 11 -12.05 15.24 -13.42
N VAL A 12 -12.89 14.48 -14.13
CA VAL A 12 -12.79 14.28 -15.57
C VAL A 12 -14.01 14.83 -16.30
N PRO A 13 -13.84 15.57 -17.41
CA PRO A 13 -14.97 15.97 -18.26
C PRO A 13 -15.68 14.77 -18.87
N ILE A 14 -17.01 14.76 -18.78
CA ILE A 14 -17.89 13.83 -19.52
C ILE A 14 -18.97 14.70 -20.15
N PHE A 15 -19.05 14.68 -21.47
CA PHE A 15 -19.97 15.53 -22.23
C PHE A 15 -21.39 14.95 -22.21
N ALA A 16 -22.39 15.80 -21.96
CA ALA A 16 -23.79 15.38 -21.89
C ALA A 16 -24.35 14.86 -23.22
N ALA A 17 -23.77 15.29 -24.35
CA ALA A 17 -24.15 14.84 -25.68
C ALA A 17 -23.44 13.54 -26.12
N SER A 18 -22.63 12.93 -25.25
CA SER A 18 -22.02 11.62 -25.52
C SER A 18 -23.10 10.53 -25.60
N THR A 19 -22.87 9.56 -26.50
CA THR A 19 -23.71 8.38 -26.71
C THR A 19 -23.50 7.26 -25.70
N ASP A 20 -22.34 7.24 -25.03
CA ASP A 20 -22.01 6.27 -23.98
C ASP A 20 -21.16 6.94 -22.89
N VAL A 21 -21.14 6.32 -21.71
CA VAL A 21 -20.31 6.73 -20.57
C VAL A 21 -19.02 5.92 -20.59
N PRO A 22 -17.84 6.56 -20.39
CA PRO A 22 -16.57 5.85 -20.35
C PRO A 22 -16.60 4.63 -19.42
N PRO A 23 -16.09 3.46 -19.84
CA PRO A 23 -16.09 2.23 -19.04
C PRO A 23 -15.57 2.41 -17.61
N SER A 24 -14.52 3.22 -17.45
CA SER A 24 -13.93 3.53 -16.15
C SER A 24 -14.84 4.37 -15.23
N ALA A 25 -15.79 5.13 -15.80
CA ALA A 25 -16.78 5.92 -15.08
C ALA A 25 -18.15 5.22 -14.92
N SER A 26 -18.44 4.21 -15.75
CA SER A 26 -19.73 3.49 -15.76
C SER A 26 -19.72 2.18 -14.98
N GLN A 27 -18.54 1.66 -14.67
CA GLN A 27 -18.40 0.36 -14.02
C GLN A 27 -17.96 0.48 -12.56
N GLY A 28 -18.44 -0.44 -11.73
CA GLY A 28 -18.08 -0.53 -10.33
C GLY A 28 -19.11 -1.31 -9.52
N SER A 29 -18.65 -1.95 -8.46
CA SER A 29 -19.51 -2.60 -7.46
C SER A 29 -18.88 -2.41 -6.11
N LEU A 30 -19.66 -2.06 -5.09
CA LEU A 30 -19.17 -1.98 -3.71
C LEU A 30 -18.79 -3.36 -3.13
N ARG A 31 -19.10 -4.45 -3.84
CA ARG A 31 -18.83 -5.83 -3.40
C ARG A 31 -17.45 -6.34 -3.79
N HIS A 32 -16.79 -5.71 -4.76
CA HIS A 32 -15.47 -6.14 -5.23
C HIS A 32 -14.65 -4.95 -5.68
N PHE A 33 -13.39 -4.90 -5.26
CA PHE A 33 -12.43 -3.92 -5.72
C PHE A 33 -12.17 -4.07 -7.22
N ASN A 34 -12.27 -2.98 -7.98
CA ASN A 34 -11.97 -2.99 -9.41
C ASN A 34 -11.07 -1.80 -9.77
N LYS A 35 -9.77 -2.06 -9.99
CA LYS A 35 -8.82 -1.00 -10.38
C LYS A 35 -9.13 -0.34 -11.72
N SER A 36 -9.95 -0.92 -12.58
CA SER A 36 -10.34 -0.28 -13.84
C SER A 36 -11.46 0.75 -13.66
N ALA A 37 -12.07 0.82 -12.48
CA ALA A 37 -13.07 1.82 -12.14
C ALA A 37 -12.41 3.07 -11.52
N LEU A 38 -12.82 4.25 -11.98
CA LEU A 38 -12.42 5.54 -11.44
C LEU A 38 -12.80 5.66 -9.95
N PHE A 39 -13.96 5.15 -9.54
CA PHE A 39 -14.37 5.14 -8.14
C PHE A 39 -13.33 4.44 -7.25
N TRP A 40 -13.00 3.19 -7.59
CA TRP A 40 -12.12 2.36 -6.78
C TRP A 40 -10.67 2.84 -6.80
N SER A 41 -10.21 3.37 -7.93
CA SER A 41 -8.85 3.92 -8.05
C SER A 41 -8.68 5.19 -7.20
N ASN A 42 -9.65 6.12 -7.28
CA ASN A 42 -9.64 7.31 -6.44
C ASN A 42 -9.86 6.98 -4.95
N LEU A 43 -10.69 5.96 -4.65
CA LEU A 43 -10.87 5.46 -3.29
C LEU A 43 -9.56 4.90 -2.71
N ALA A 44 -8.79 4.14 -3.50
CA ALA A 44 -7.49 3.61 -3.07
C ALA A 44 -6.52 4.75 -2.72
N VAL A 45 -6.44 5.78 -3.56
CA VAL A 45 -5.68 7.00 -3.29
C VAL A 45 -6.14 7.65 -1.99
N GLY A 46 -7.44 7.92 -1.85
CA GLY A 46 -7.99 8.62 -0.70
C GLY A 46 -7.80 7.87 0.62
N ASN A 47 -8.06 6.57 0.63
CA ASN A 47 -7.86 5.74 1.82
C ASN A 47 -6.39 5.68 2.22
N TYR A 48 -5.48 5.50 1.26
CA TYR A 48 -4.05 5.46 1.55
C TYR A 48 -3.57 6.82 2.08
N ALA A 49 -3.89 7.91 1.36
CA ALA A 49 -3.51 9.26 1.74
C ALA A 49 -4.08 9.67 3.11
N SER A 50 -5.25 9.16 3.49
CA SER A 50 -5.87 9.46 4.79
C SER A 50 -5.07 8.91 5.97
N THR A 51 -4.34 7.79 5.78
CA THR A 51 -3.45 7.23 6.82
C THR A 51 -2.37 8.23 7.20
N TRP A 52 -1.83 8.95 6.21
CA TRP A 52 -0.74 9.91 6.37
C TRP A 52 -1.18 11.32 5.96
N TYR A 53 -2.40 11.72 6.35
CA TYR A 53 -3.10 12.89 5.81
C TYR A 53 -2.27 14.18 5.82
N LYS A 54 -1.53 14.42 6.91
CA LYS A 54 -0.65 15.60 7.06
C LYS A 54 0.36 15.72 5.91
N PHE A 55 0.91 14.59 5.46
CA PHE A 55 2.00 14.52 4.49
C PHE A 55 1.50 14.23 3.06
N ALA A 56 0.51 13.34 2.94
CA ALA A 56 0.02 12.86 1.65
C ALA A 56 -0.97 13.83 0.97
N ARG A 57 -1.80 14.55 1.74
CA ARG A 57 -2.83 15.44 1.17
C ARG A 57 -2.26 16.49 0.20
N PRO A 58 -1.17 17.22 0.50
CA PRO A 58 -0.60 18.17 -0.46
C PRO A 58 -0.19 17.52 -1.78
N VAL A 59 0.29 16.28 -1.75
CA VAL A 59 0.68 15.53 -2.96
C VAL A 59 -0.55 15.16 -3.78
N VAL A 60 -1.62 14.69 -3.12
CA VAL A 60 -2.90 14.39 -3.78
C VAL A 60 -3.50 15.64 -4.42
N ALA A 61 -3.54 16.76 -3.70
CA ALA A 61 -4.08 18.02 -4.20
C ALA A 61 -3.29 18.55 -5.41
N ALA A 62 -1.95 18.44 -5.38
CA ALA A 62 -1.12 18.83 -6.51
C ALA A 62 -1.37 17.97 -7.76
N ALA A 63 -1.46 16.65 -7.59
CA ALA A 63 -1.77 15.74 -8.69
C ALA A 63 -3.17 15.99 -9.27
N GLN A 64 -4.16 16.22 -8.40
CA GLN A 64 -5.51 16.61 -8.80
C GLN A 64 -5.52 17.90 -9.62
N GLN A 65 -4.80 18.94 -9.16
CA GLN A 65 -4.70 20.21 -9.86
C GLN A 65 -4.06 20.06 -11.24
N VAL A 66 -3.02 19.23 -11.38
CA VAL A 66 -2.37 18.97 -12.68
C VAL A 66 -3.36 18.33 -13.66
N VAL A 67 -4.07 17.28 -13.24
CA VAL A 67 -5.03 16.58 -14.10
C VAL A 67 -6.18 17.51 -14.52
N GLU A 68 -6.70 18.30 -13.59
CA GLU A 68 -7.80 19.23 -13.87
C GLU A 68 -7.37 20.39 -14.77
N ALA A 69 -6.18 20.94 -14.57
CA ALA A 69 -5.63 21.99 -15.41
C ALA A 69 -5.40 21.50 -16.85
N ASP A 70 -4.84 20.29 -17.01
CA ASP A 70 -4.64 19.66 -18.32
C ASP A 70 -5.99 19.41 -19.02
N ALA A 71 -6.99 18.95 -18.28
CA ALA A 71 -8.32 18.75 -18.82
C ALA A 71 -8.97 20.07 -19.27
N LEU A 72 -8.88 21.10 -18.44
CA LEU A 72 -9.42 22.44 -18.73
C LEU A 72 -8.75 23.06 -19.97
N ALA A 73 -7.43 22.97 -20.07
CA ALA A 73 -6.68 23.47 -21.22
C ALA A 73 -7.06 22.76 -22.54
N ALA A 74 -7.42 21.47 -22.46
CA ALA A 74 -7.84 20.70 -23.63
C ALA A 74 -9.28 20.98 -24.08
N LEU A 75 -10.14 21.57 -23.23
CA LEU A 75 -11.57 21.76 -23.56
C LEU A 75 -11.77 22.61 -24.81
N GLN A 76 -10.99 23.69 -25.00
CA GLN A 76 -11.14 24.55 -26.17
C GLN A 76 -10.90 23.78 -27.47
N THR A 77 -9.83 22.99 -27.51
CA THR A 77 -9.51 22.13 -28.67
C THR A 77 -10.62 21.11 -28.95
N VAL A 78 -11.25 20.56 -27.90
CA VAL A 78 -12.39 19.65 -28.06
C VAL A 78 -13.60 20.39 -28.64
N TYR A 79 -13.90 21.59 -28.16
CA TYR A 79 -15.00 22.39 -28.70
C TYR A 79 -14.79 22.78 -30.16
N ASP A 80 -13.59 23.25 -30.52
CA ASP A 80 -13.25 23.58 -31.90
C ASP A 80 -13.34 22.36 -32.82
N GLY A 81 -12.87 21.20 -32.34
CA GLY A 81 -13.02 19.92 -33.03
C GLY A 81 -14.48 19.51 -33.23
N ALA A 82 -15.31 19.66 -32.20
CA ALA A 82 -16.74 19.36 -32.28
C ALA A 82 -17.46 20.29 -33.28
N HIS A 83 -17.12 21.58 -33.30
CA HIS A 83 -17.64 22.53 -34.29
C HIS A 83 -17.22 22.16 -35.72
N SER A 84 -15.98 21.73 -35.92
CA SER A 84 -15.50 21.26 -37.22
C SER A 84 -16.26 20.02 -37.69
N VAL A 85 -16.49 19.05 -36.80
CA VAL A 85 -17.25 17.83 -37.11
C VAL A 85 -18.69 18.20 -37.50
N LEU A 86 -19.32 19.10 -36.75
CA LEU A 86 -20.67 19.60 -37.06
C LEU A 86 -20.73 20.28 -38.43
N ALA A 87 -19.76 21.15 -38.74
CA ALA A 87 -19.68 21.84 -40.02
C ALA A 87 -19.53 20.85 -41.21
N SER A 88 -18.85 19.72 -40.99
CA SER A 88 -18.73 18.64 -41.98
C SER A 88 -19.90 17.64 -41.99
N GLN A 89 -20.99 17.92 -41.25
CA GLN A 89 -22.14 17.01 -41.08
C GLN A 89 -21.76 15.63 -40.50
N GLY A 90 -20.70 15.58 -39.70
CA GLY A 90 -20.26 14.37 -39.02
C GLY A 90 -20.97 14.13 -37.69
N ASP A 91 -20.69 12.98 -37.07
CA ASP A 91 -21.26 12.61 -35.78
C ASP A 91 -20.53 13.29 -34.61
N VAL A 92 -21.11 14.41 -34.15
CA VAL A 92 -20.60 15.16 -32.99
C VAL A 92 -20.72 14.36 -31.70
N ALA A 93 -21.75 13.52 -31.57
CA ALA A 93 -21.98 12.74 -30.36
C ALA A 93 -20.88 11.69 -30.19
N ASP A 94 -20.52 10.98 -31.27
CA ASP A 94 -19.36 10.06 -31.28
C ASP A 94 -18.04 10.78 -30.95
N PHE A 95 -17.80 11.95 -31.55
CA PHE A 95 -16.61 12.73 -31.26
C PHE A 95 -16.51 13.10 -29.77
N LEU A 96 -17.60 13.60 -29.19
CA LEU A 96 -17.65 13.94 -27.77
C LEU A 96 -17.57 12.70 -26.87
N THR A 97 -18.13 11.56 -27.28
CA THR A 97 -17.93 10.26 -26.59
C THR A 97 -16.44 9.92 -26.53
N ARG A 98 -15.72 9.94 -27.66
CA ARG A 98 -14.28 9.66 -27.68
C ARG A 98 -13.46 10.65 -26.84
N ALA A 99 -13.86 11.92 -26.81
CA ALA A 99 -13.25 12.92 -25.94
C ALA A 99 -13.49 12.59 -24.46
N SER A 100 -14.73 12.27 -24.05
CA SER A 100 -15.07 11.82 -22.69
C SER A 100 -14.25 10.60 -22.28
N HIS A 101 -14.09 9.61 -23.16
CA HIS A 101 -13.26 8.42 -22.90
C HIS A 101 -11.81 8.80 -22.66
N THR A 102 -11.24 9.66 -23.51
CA THR A 102 -9.86 10.14 -23.38
C THR A 102 -9.63 10.82 -22.03
N PHE A 103 -10.56 11.67 -21.58
CA PHE A 103 -10.46 12.31 -20.27
C PHE A 103 -10.56 11.32 -19.12
N ALA A 104 -11.50 10.37 -19.19
CA ALA A 104 -11.67 9.36 -18.16
C ALA A 104 -10.46 8.42 -18.05
N ASP A 105 -9.87 8.00 -19.17
CA ASP A 105 -8.69 7.15 -19.20
C ASP A 105 -7.46 7.88 -18.64
N LYS A 106 -7.28 9.16 -18.97
CA LYS A 106 -6.24 10.00 -18.36
C LYS A 106 -6.42 10.13 -16.85
N GLY A 107 -7.64 10.40 -16.39
CA GLY A 107 -7.93 10.49 -14.96
C GLY A 107 -7.69 9.17 -14.22
N LEU A 108 -8.01 8.04 -14.84
CA LEU A 108 -7.76 6.70 -14.30
C LEU A 108 -6.26 6.43 -14.19
N ALA A 109 -5.52 6.66 -15.28
CA ALA A 109 -4.07 6.50 -15.30
C ALA A 109 -3.38 7.40 -14.26
N ALA A 110 -3.81 8.65 -14.14
CA ALA A 110 -3.29 9.56 -13.13
C ALA A 110 -3.59 9.08 -11.70
N SER A 111 -4.76 8.49 -11.47
CA SER A 111 -5.11 7.90 -10.17
C SER A 111 -4.20 6.73 -9.81
N HIS A 112 -3.87 5.86 -10.78
CA HIS A 112 -2.92 4.75 -10.57
C HIS A 112 -1.51 5.26 -10.31
N SER A 113 -1.00 6.16 -11.15
CA SER A 113 0.33 6.75 -10.96
C SER A 113 0.46 7.48 -9.62
N LEU A 114 -0.59 8.17 -9.18
CA LEU A 114 -0.63 8.81 -7.87
C LEU A 114 -0.61 7.77 -6.74
N PHE A 115 -1.40 6.71 -6.86
CA PHE A 115 -1.40 5.64 -5.86
C PHE A 115 -0.01 5.02 -5.72
N ASP A 116 0.64 4.68 -6.84
CA ASP A 116 1.99 4.13 -6.85
C ASP A 116 2.99 5.11 -6.19
N ALA A 117 2.93 6.39 -6.56
CA ALA A 117 3.78 7.42 -5.97
C ALA A 117 3.55 7.59 -4.47
N LEU A 118 2.30 7.52 -4.00
CA LEU A 118 1.99 7.61 -2.57
C LEU A 118 2.55 6.42 -1.81
N VAL A 119 2.38 5.21 -2.31
CA VAL A 119 2.87 3.99 -1.66
C VAL A 119 4.39 3.98 -1.59
N THR A 120 5.08 4.41 -2.66
CA THR A 120 6.54 4.50 -2.68
C THR A 120 7.06 5.62 -1.75
N ARG A 121 6.35 6.74 -1.66
CA ARG A 121 6.81 7.90 -0.88
C ARG A 121 6.48 7.80 0.61
N PHE A 122 5.37 7.16 0.97
CA PHE A 122 4.78 7.26 2.30
C PHE A 122 4.45 5.89 2.90
N HIS A 123 5.46 5.10 3.26
CA HIS A 123 5.28 3.76 3.82
C HIS A 123 6.02 3.57 5.14
N ASP A 124 5.61 2.58 5.94
CA ASP A 124 6.29 2.16 7.18
C ASP A 124 6.58 3.29 8.18
N GLY A 125 5.68 4.29 8.25
CA GLY A 125 5.86 5.47 9.10
C GLY A 125 7.01 6.38 8.66
N SER A 126 7.40 6.30 7.38
CA SER A 126 8.53 7.00 6.79
C SER A 126 8.11 7.77 5.53
N ILE A 127 8.69 8.95 5.36
CA ILE A 127 8.64 9.73 4.14
C ILE A 127 9.96 9.48 3.41
N VAL A 128 9.88 8.83 2.26
CA VAL A 128 11.04 8.57 1.41
C VAL A 128 11.10 9.62 0.30
N SER A 129 12.26 10.23 0.09
CA SER A 129 12.51 11.20 -0.98
C SER A 129 13.74 10.83 -1.80
N ASP A 130 14.00 11.58 -2.87
CA ASP A 130 15.16 11.41 -3.74
C ASP A 130 15.16 10.02 -4.43
N LEU A 131 13.97 9.57 -4.83
CA LEU A 131 13.72 8.25 -5.42
C LEU A 131 14.45 7.97 -6.75
N THR A 132 14.99 9.01 -7.39
CA THR A 132 15.75 8.93 -8.64
C THR A 132 17.26 8.96 -8.44
N GLU A 133 17.72 9.27 -7.23
CA GLU A 133 19.14 9.41 -6.91
C GLU A 133 19.76 8.06 -6.51
N ALA A 134 21.09 8.00 -6.49
CA ALA A 134 21.83 6.79 -6.09
C ALA A 134 21.54 6.38 -4.62
N SER A 135 21.14 7.34 -3.79
CA SER A 135 20.72 7.13 -2.41
C SER A 135 19.45 7.94 -2.13
N PHE A 136 18.46 7.31 -1.50
CA PHE A 136 17.24 7.98 -1.06
C PHE A 136 17.38 8.53 0.36
N THR A 137 16.58 9.55 0.68
CA THR A 137 16.47 10.10 2.04
C THR A 137 15.24 9.55 2.72
N VAL A 138 15.34 9.24 4.03
CA VAL A 138 14.23 8.75 4.84
C VAL A 138 14.00 9.69 6.02
N ALA A 139 12.79 10.22 6.15
CA ALA A 139 12.36 11.01 7.29
C ALA A 139 11.22 10.30 8.03
N SER A 140 11.23 10.33 9.37
CA SER A 140 10.14 9.73 10.15
C SER A 140 8.87 10.58 10.09
N MET A 141 7.71 9.92 9.93
CA MET A 141 6.38 10.52 10.09
C MET A 141 5.93 10.65 11.55
N GLY A 142 6.78 10.21 12.49
CA GLY A 142 6.49 10.17 13.92
C GLY A 142 6.20 11.54 14.54
N TYR A 143 5.89 11.52 15.83
CA TYR A 143 5.66 12.75 16.57
C TYR A 143 6.92 13.63 16.58
N PRO A 144 6.78 14.96 16.60
CA PRO A 144 7.91 15.86 16.79
C PRO A 144 8.68 15.49 18.07
N GLN A 145 10.01 15.58 18.02
CA GLN A 145 10.87 15.26 19.17
C GLN A 145 10.42 15.98 20.44
N SER A 146 10.05 17.25 20.35
CA SER A 146 9.58 18.05 21.49
C SER A 146 8.31 17.52 22.16
N TRP A 147 7.45 16.82 21.42
CA TRP A 147 6.28 16.16 21.99
C TRP A 147 6.68 14.86 22.67
N LEU A 148 7.55 14.07 22.01
CA LEU A 148 8.09 12.82 22.56
C LEU A 148 8.84 13.05 23.88
N ASP A 149 9.68 14.09 23.93
CA ASP A 149 10.39 14.51 25.13
C ASP A 149 9.41 14.94 26.23
N ARG A 150 8.36 15.71 25.87
CA ARG A 150 7.36 16.19 26.83
C ARG A 150 6.56 15.06 27.48
N VAL A 151 6.30 13.99 26.75
CA VAL A 151 5.56 12.83 27.28
C VAL A 151 6.50 11.77 27.88
N GLY A 152 7.80 12.05 27.95
CA GLY A 152 8.81 11.12 28.48
C GLY A 152 8.88 9.82 27.69
N TYR A 153 8.62 9.85 26.38
CA TYR A 153 8.56 8.65 25.54
C TYR A 153 9.87 7.84 25.57
N TYR A 154 11.00 8.54 25.71
CA TYR A 154 12.34 7.96 25.79
C TYR A 154 12.89 7.88 27.22
N ASP A 155 12.08 8.22 28.22
CA ASP A 155 12.52 8.17 29.61
C ASP A 155 12.44 6.72 30.12
N ASP A 156 13.58 6.06 30.23
CA ASP A 156 13.72 4.71 30.84
C ASP A 156 13.18 4.64 32.29
N ASN A 157 12.94 5.80 32.90
CA ASN A 157 12.48 5.95 34.27
C ASN A 157 10.96 5.71 34.43
N ILE A 158 10.15 5.72 33.36
CA ILE A 158 8.69 5.52 33.46
C ILE A 158 8.34 4.06 33.82
N THR A 159 9.21 3.10 33.51
CA THR A 159 9.12 1.71 34.01
C THR A 159 9.43 1.55 35.51
N THR A 160 9.83 2.63 36.19
CA THR A 160 10.05 2.62 37.66
C THR A 160 8.94 3.36 38.39
N SER A 161 7.73 3.41 37.82
CA SER A 161 6.53 3.57 38.63
C SER A 161 6.37 2.25 39.40
N GLN A 162 6.89 2.20 40.61
CA GLN A 162 6.67 1.10 41.55
C GLN A 162 5.17 0.80 41.62
N SER A 163 4.74 -0.25 40.90
CA SER A 163 3.55 -0.97 41.28
C SER A 163 3.87 -1.59 42.63
N THR A 164 3.31 -1.04 43.71
CA THR A 164 3.24 -1.70 45.01
C THR A 164 2.25 -2.89 44.99
N ASP A 165 2.09 -3.55 43.85
CA ASP A 165 1.42 -4.85 43.76
C ASP A 165 2.50 -5.92 43.92
N GLU A 166 2.67 -6.37 45.16
CA GLU A 166 3.68 -7.33 45.61
C GLU A 166 3.61 -8.73 44.96
N ASN A 167 2.82 -8.97 43.90
CA ASN A 167 2.50 -10.34 43.51
C ASN A 167 2.70 -10.75 42.04
N CYS A 168 3.45 -9.98 41.24
CA CYS A 168 3.77 -10.43 39.88
C CYS A 168 5.23 -10.24 39.47
N ASN A 169 6.17 -10.55 40.36
CA ASN A 169 7.55 -10.81 39.95
C ASN A 169 7.66 -12.25 39.43
N VAL A 170 7.42 -12.45 38.13
CA VAL A 170 8.00 -13.62 37.45
C VAL A 170 9.49 -13.34 37.34
N TYR A 171 10.24 -13.74 38.36
CA TYR A 171 11.69 -13.83 38.28
C TYR A 171 12.05 -14.88 37.23
N LEU A 172 12.17 -14.45 35.98
CA LEU A 172 12.98 -15.15 34.98
C LEU A 172 14.45 -14.93 35.38
N SER A 173 14.84 -15.52 36.51
CA SER A 173 16.24 -15.59 36.90
C SER A 173 16.98 -16.36 35.82
N GLY A 174 18.15 -15.86 35.39
CA GLY A 174 18.94 -16.47 34.31
C GLY A 174 19.22 -17.97 34.50
N SER A 175 19.10 -18.47 35.74
CA SER A 175 19.12 -19.88 36.11
C SER A 175 17.99 -20.73 35.51
N ILE A 176 16.76 -20.22 35.33
CA ILE A 176 15.65 -20.98 34.71
C ILE A 176 15.88 -21.12 33.21
N VAL A 177 16.23 -20.03 32.52
CA VAL A 177 16.55 -20.04 31.09
C VAL A 177 17.78 -20.92 30.81
N GLY A 178 18.82 -20.80 31.64
CA GLY A 178 20.02 -21.64 31.55
C GLY A 178 19.70 -23.13 31.73
N SER A 179 18.85 -23.48 32.70
CA SER A 179 18.44 -24.88 32.93
C SER A 179 17.67 -25.45 31.74
N PHE A 180 16.80 -24.65 31.12
CA PHE A 180 16.04 -25.06 29.94
C PHE A 180 16.95 -25.27 28.72
N CYS A 181 17.90 -24.35 28.48
CA CYS A 181 18.88 -24.51 27.41
C CYS A 181 19.76 -25.75 27.60
N VAL A 182 20.20 -26.04 28.83
CA VAL A 182 20.99 -27.24 29.14
C VAL A 182 20.18 -28.51 28.90
N LEU A 183 18.90 -28.55 29.31
CA LEU A 183 18.03 -29.70 29.06
C LEU A 183 17.82 -29.97 27.57
N VAL A 184 17.62 -28.92 26.77
CA VAL A 184 17.47 -29.06 25.31
C VAL A 184 18.74 -29.61 24.67
N VAL A 185 19.92 -29.09 25.06
CA VAL A 185 21.20 -29.57 24.54
C VAL A 185 21.46 -31.03 24.93
N LEU A 186 21.16 -31.40 26.18
CA LEU A 186 21.31 -32.79 26.63
C LEU A 186 20.34 -33.75 25.93
N ALA A 187 19.10 -33.34 25.66
CA ALA A 187 18.14 -34.14 24.91
C ALA A 187 18.58 -34.38 23.47
N LEU A 188 19.11 -33.34 22.80
CA LEU A 188 19.65 -33.45 21.44
C LEU A 188 20.90 -34.34 21.39
N ALA A 189 21.82 -34.17 22.34
CA ALA A 189 23.01 -35.00 22.45
C ALA A 189 22.66 -36.48 22.74
N GLY A 190 21.71 -36.72 23.65
CA GLY A 190 21.19 -38.06 23.94
C GLY A 190 20.54 -38.72 22.72
N GLY A 191 19.69 -37.98 22.00
CA GLY A 191 19.06 -38.44 20.75
C GLY A 191 20.08 -38.79 19.67
N PHE A 192 21.09 -37.95 19.49
CA PHE A 192 22.18 -38.20 18.53
C PHE A 192 23.00 -39.45 18.90
N HIS A 193 23.33 -39.61 20.19
CA HIS A 193 24.14 -40.72 20.65
C HIS A 193 23.39 -42.06 20.62
N LEU A 194 22.09 -42.06 20.91
CA LEU A 194 21.19 -43.21 20.73
C LEU A 194 21.02 -43.56 19.25
N GLY A 195 20.84 -42.56 18.39
CA GLY A 195 20.75 -42.73 16.94
C GLY A 195 22.01 -43.36 16.33
N GLN A 196 23.20 -42.91 16.74
CA GLN A 196 24.45 -43.53 16.30
C GLN A 196 24.63 -44.97 16.80
N ARG A 197 24.15 -45.28 18.02
CA ARG A 197 24.17 -46.65 18.57
C ARG A 197 23.25 -47.59 17.80
N ALA A 198 22.04 -47.13 17.48
CA ALA A 198 21.08 -47.87 16.65
C ALA A 198 21.64 -48.13 15.23
N ASN A 199 22.31 -47.14 14.64
CA ASN A 199 22.90 -47.27 13.30
C ASN A 199 24.14 -48.20 13.28
N ARG A 200 24.88 -48.31 14.39
CA ARG A 200 25.97 -49.29 14.54
C ARG A 200 25.43 -50.72 14.79
N MET A 201 24.30 -50.87 15.47
CA MET A 201 23.65 -52.18 15.70
C MET A 201 22.85 -52.69 14.47
N GLY A 202 22.34 -51.79 13.64
CA GLY A 202 21.56 -52.11 12.42
C GLY A 202 22.38 -52.62 11.23
N LYS A 203 23.72 -52.62 11.30
CA LYS A 203 24.60 -53.14 10.23
C LYS A 203 24.92 -54.63 10.32
N THR A 204 24.27 -55.37 11.21
CA THR A 204 24.41 -56.83 11.29
C THR A 204 23.21 -57.55 10.65
N LYS A 205 23.44 -58.00 9.41
CA LYS A 205 22.81 -59.11 8.67
C LYS A 205 21.29 -59.07 8.44
N ARG A 206 20.89 -58.72 7.22
CA ARG A 206 19.80 -59.40 6.52
C ARG A 206 20.31 -59.91 5.17
N GLY A 207 20.48 -61.23 5.09
CA GLY A 207 20.87 -61.93 3.87
C GLY A 207 19.73 -61.93 2.86
N TYR A 208 20.11 -61.87 1.58
CA TYR A 208 19.20 -62.03 0.45
C TYR A 208 18.63 -63.45 0.41
N ALA A 209 17.30 -63.57 0.31
CA ALA A 209 16.65 -64.82 -0.10
C ALA A 209 16.30 -64.70 -1.59
N TYR A 210 16.86 -65.61 -2.39
CA TYR A 210 16.53 -65.80 -3.81
C TYR A 210 15.26 -66.64 -3.90
N ILE A 211 14.31 -66.28 -4.78
CA ILE A 211 13.19 -67.13 -5.15
C ILE A 211 13.40 -67.50 -6.61
N GLN A 212 13.51 -68.81 -6.89
CA GLN A 212 13.48 -69.39 -8.24
C GLN A 212 12.06 -69.41 -8.79
#